data_AF-A0A5J4TS68-F1
#
_entry.id   AF-A0A5J4TS68-F1
#
_cell.length_a   1.000
_cell.length_b   1.000
_cell.length_c   1.000
_cell.angle_alpha   90.00
_cell.angle_beta   90.00
_cell.angle_gamma   90.00
#
_symmetry.space_group_name_H-M   'P 1'
#
loop_
_entity.id
_entity.type
_entity.pdbx_description
1 polymer ?
#
loop_
_entity_poly.entity_id
_entity_poly.type
_entity_poly.pdbx_seq_one_letter_code
_entity_poly.pdbx_strand_id
1 'polypeptide(L)'
;MLFYIGALIDRGEDSFRLNTNSDTSTYQAFSLHKSQSYANIQPFNCIDQYLARLNQLEIQFNQFKNEGCKTETSYQLLNELKDMLAHSKKSKRTDDIKMLQLRVCSILNTLLIDNRDCVNVVIESGIIDEVLSVINLILISQIQIAHLLPLHKFFEICSSQQQLLFVDKGIIPTIRRLLDSLNEVCLKIAVGIIKRIIHASQEQSSIGAQIDIKKIIESDGTLDKLVSLLQNDEFQDQEVNQNAALAIGLTFKASPLPKEFRNEVILTIKKVANNDDQYISSIAICVLAGLAECQDNHADILSANFPV
;
A
#
# COMPACT_ATOMS: atom_id res chain seq x y z
N MET A 1 17.94 -8.59 -11.31
CA MET A 1 18.08 -7.33 -10.56
C MET A 1 17.11 -7.40 -9.38
N LEU A 2 17.49 -8.16 -8.34
CA LEU A 2 16.59 -8.68 -7.30
C LEU A 2 17.21 -8.52 -5.89
N PHE A 3 17.86 -7.38 -5.64
CA PHE A 3 18.35 -7.02 -4.32
C PHE A 3 18.11 -5.53 -4.11
N TYR A 4 17.10 -5.19 -3.30
CA TYR A 4 16.98 -4.02 -2.40
C TYR A 4 15.51 -3.93 -1.92
N ILE A 5 15.14 -4.76 -0.94
CA ILE A 5 13.99 -4.52 -0.04
C ILE A 5 14.52 -4.59 1.41
N GLY A 6 15.73 -4.06 1.63
CA GLY A 6 16.37 -4.04 2.94
C GLY A 6 16.76 -2.62 3.31
N ALA A 7 16.18 -2.14 4.42
CA ALA A 7 16.57 -0.98 5.21
C ALA A 7 16.55 0.39 4.50
N LEU A 8 15.49 1.16 4.73
CA LEU A 8 15.48 2.63 4.79
C LEU A 8 14.21 3.09 5.51
N ILE A 9 14.23 3.04 6.85
CA ILE A 9 13.34 3.86 7.69
C ILE A 9 14.26 4.65 8.61
N ASP A 10 14.60 5.85 8.15
CA ASP A 10 14.95 6.95 9.02
C ASP A 10 14.20 8.17 8.49
N ARG A 11 13.07 8.51 9.14
CA ARG A 11 12.51 9.85 9.19
C ARG A 11 11.24 9.93 10.04
N GLY A 12 11.37 10.70 11.13
CA GLY A 12 10.50 11.84 11.42
C GLY A 12 9.18 11.54 12.12
N GLU A 13 9.23 11.41 13.45
CA GLU A 13 8.08 11.64 14.32
C GLU A 13 7.69 13.12 14.32
N ASP A 14 6.48 13.43 13.86
CA ASP A 14 5.80 14.69 14.15
C ASP A 14 5.28 14.65 15.59
N SER A 15 6.05 15.23 16.52
CA SER A 15 5.57 15.55 17.86
C SER A 15 4.98 16.97 17.86
N PHE A 16 3.69 17.07 18.20
CA PHE A 16 3.02 18.33 18.51
C PHE A 16 3.73 19.04 19.67
N ARG A 17 4.49 20.10 19.37
CA ARG A 17 4.85 21.15 20.32
C ARG A 17 4.68 22.51 19.66
N LEU A 18 3.74 23.30 20.19
CA LEU A 18 3.69 24.75 20.00
C LEU A 18 4.98 25.36 20.58
N ASN A 19 5.89 25.83 19.72
CA ASN A 19 6.71 26.99 20.08
C ASN A 19 7.29 27.68 18.84
N THR A 20 7.18 29.01 18.88
CA THR A 20 7.71 29.99 17.94
C THR A 20 9.23 30.04 18.00
N ASN A 21 9.92 29.89 16.86
CA ASN A 21 10.94 30.83 16.39
C ASN A 21 11.52 30.38 15.04
N SER A 22 11.69 31.38 14.18
CA SER A 22 12.13 31.33 12.80
C SER A 22 13.64 31.15 12.67
N ASP A 23 14.07 30.12 11.94
CA ASP A 23 15.35 30.11 11.25
C ASP A 23 15.14 29.64 9.81
N THR A 24 15.24 30.60 8.89
CA THR A 24 15.15 30.44 7.44
C THR A 24 16.39 29.71 6.91
N SER A 25 16.24 28.44 6.51
CA SER A 25 17.18 27.79 5.62
C SER A 25 16.73 27.97 4.16
N THR A 26 17.61 28.58 3.37
CA THR A 26 17.41 28.83 1.94
C THR A 26 17.46 27.52 1.16
N TYR A 27 16.30 26.93 0.90
CA TYR A 27 16.12 25.93 -0.15
C TYR A 27 16.00 26.65 -1.50
N GLN A 28 16.97 26.46 -2.39
CA GLN A 28 16.82 26.80 -3.79
C GLN A 28 15.91 25.76 -4.45
N ALA A 29 14.62 26.07 -4.51
CA ALA A 29 13.73 25.46 -5.48
C ALA A 29 14.16 25.93 -6.87
N PHE A 30 14.66 25.01 -7.71
CA PHE A 30 14.77 25.28 -9.13
C PHE A 30 13.36 25.33 -9.70
N SER A 31 12.82 26.55 -9.80
CA SER A 31 11.67 26.82 -10.65
C SER A 31 12.06 26.49 -12.07
N LEU A 32 11.43 25.45 -12.63
CA LEU A 32 11.51 25.16 -14.06
C LEU A 32 11.25 26.46 -14.83
N HIS A 33 12.21 26.80 -15.69
CA HIS A 33 11.97 27.75 -16.77
C HIS A 33 10.67 27.37 -17.46
N LYS A 34 9.70 28.29 -17.43
CA LYS A 34 8.45 28.21 -18.17
C LYS A 34 8.74 27.79 -19.62
N SER A 35 8.15 26.66 -19.98
CA SER A 35 7.58 26.34 -21.30
C SER A 35 8.54 26.46 -22.49
N GLN A 36 9.27 25.37 -22.78
CA GLN A 36 9.11 24.82 -24.12
C GLN A 36 7.65 24.38 -24.23
N SER A 37 6.90 25.07 -25.09
CA SER A 37 5.56 24.70 -25.50
C SER A 37 5.55 23.22 -25.86
N TYR A 38 5.00 22.38 -24.97
CA TYR A 38 4.69 20.99 -25.27
C TYR A 38 3.65 21.02 -26.40
N ALA A 39 4.14 20.88 -27.63
CA ALA A 39 3.34 20.79 -28.82
C ALA A 39 2.29 19.68 -28.64
N ASN A 40 1.07 19.94 -29.11
CA ASN A 40 -0.03 19.00 -29.29
C ASN A 40 0.39 17.54 -29.17
N ILE A 41 0.07 16.88 -28.05
CA ILE A 41 0.21 15.44 -27.92
C ILE A 41 -0.78 14.82 -28.89
N GLN A 42 -0.28 14.32 -30.02
CA GLN A 42 -1.05 13.45 -30.89
C GLN A 42 -1.40 12.17 -30.10
N PRO A 43 -2.65 11.70 -30.12
CA PRO A 43 -3.01 10.45 -29.48
C PRO A 43 -2.17 9.31 -30.09
N PHE A 44 -1.51 8.55 -29.22
CA PHE A 44 -0.76 7.37 -29.62
C PHE A 44 -1.73 6.31 -30.16
N ASN A 45 -1.49 5.84 -31.39
CA ASN A 45 -2.39 4.92 -32.08
C ASN A 45 -1.87 3.48 -32.10
N CYS A 46 -0.64 3.24 -31.66
CA CYS A 46 -0.02 1.91 -31.62
C CYS A 46 0.79 1.69 -30.34
N ILE A 47 0.79 0.45 -29.85
CA ILE A 47 1.54 0.00 -28.67
C ILE A 47 3.03 0.31 -28.73
N ASP A 48 3.64 0.24 -29.92
CA ASP A 48 5.05 0.54 -30.13
C ASP A 48 5.38 1.98 -29.74
N GLN A 49 4.46 2.91 -29.98
CA GLN A 49 4.65 4.32 -29.62
C GLN A 49 4.61 4.50 -28.10
N TYR A 50 3.72 3.80 -27.40
CA TYR A 50 3.69 3.80 -25.94
C TYR A 50 4.98 3.21 -25.35
N LEU A 51 5.45 2.08 -25.88
CA LEU A 51 6.70 1.46 -25.39
C LEU A 51 7.92 2.34 -25.66
N ALA A 52 7.99 2.99 -26.82
CA ALA A 52 9.04 3.97 -27.14
C ALA A 52 8.99 5.17 -26.19
N ARG A 53 7.79 5.65 -25.87
CA ARG A 53 7.59 6.75 -24.92
C ARG A 53 7.99 6.37 -23.49
N LEU A 54 7.67 5.16 -23.04
CA LEU A 54 8.11 4.65 -21.74
C LEU A 54 9.65 4.51 -21.66
N ASN A 55 10.31 4.11 -22.75
CA ASN A 55 11.78 4.11 -22.82
C ASN A 55 12.35 5.50 -22.57
N GLN A 56 11.76 6.53 -23.18
CA GLN A 56 12.21 7.92 -22.98
C GLN A 56 12.02 8.37 -21.53
N LEU A 57 10.86 8.07 -20.93
CA LEU A 57 10.56 8.41 -19.54
C LEU A 57 11.53 7.72 -18.57
N GLU A 58 11.84 6.44 -18.76
CA GLU A 58 12.81 5.71 -17.94
C GLU A 58 14.22 6.33 -18.04
N ILE A 59 14.66 6.71 -19.24
CA ILE A 59 15.95 7.40 -19.43
C ILE A 59 15.96 8.72 -18.66
N GLN A 60 14.88 9.51 -18.75
CA GLN A 60 14.75 10.79 -18.03
C GLN A 60 14.80 10.59 -16.50
N PHE A 61 14.06 9.63 -15.94
CA PHE A 61 14.09 9.38 -14.50
C PHE A 61 15.44 8.87 -14.00
N ASN A 62 16.13 8.05 -14.80
CA ASN A 62 17.48 7.62 -14.45
C ASN A 62 18.47 8.80 -14.43
N GLN A 63 18.33 9.77 -15.33
CA GLN A 63 19.13 10.99 -15.31
C GLN A 63 18.86 11.81 -14.04
N PHE A 64 17.58 12.07 -13.72
CA PHE A 64 17.23 12.81 -12.49
C PHE A 64 17.71 12.12 -11.22
N LYS A 65 17.63 10.79 -11.16
CA LYS A 65 18.12 10.00 -10.02
C LYS A 65 19.63 10.15 -9.84
N ASN A 66 20.39 10.14 -10.94
CA ASN A 66 21.84 10.31 -10.89
C ASN A 66 22.25 11.74 -10.49
N GLU A 67 21.40 12.72 -10.79
CA GLU A 67 21.61 14.13 -10.44
C GLU A 67 21.14 14.47 -9.00
N GLY A 68 20.50 13.52 -8.30
CA GLY A 68 19.92 13.75 -6.98
C GLY A 68 18.67 14.66 -7.00
N CYS A 69 18.07 14.85 -8.18
CA CYS A 69 16.87 15.67 -8.34
C CYS A 69 15.63 14.88 -7.91
N LYS A 70 14.73 15.55 -7.18
CA LYS A 70 13.39 15.02 -6.92
C LYS A 70 12.62 14.99 -8.24
N THR A 71 11.93 13.89 -8.50
CA THR A 71 11.06 13.78 -9.68
C THR A 71 9.75 14.51 -9.41
N GLU A 72 9.49 15.57 -10.18
CA GLU A 72 8.21 16.29 -10.11
C GLU A 72 7.12 15.46 -10.81
N THR A 73 6.08 15.10 -10.05
CA THR A 73 4.93 14.37 -10.59
C THR A 73 3.92 15.36 -11.13
N SER A 74 3.72 15.38 -12.45
CA SER A 74 2.75 16.28 -13.10
C SER A 74 1.45 15.56 -13.49
N TYR A 75 0.33 16.29 -13.47
CA TYR A 75 -0.97 15.77 -13.96
C TYR A 75 -0.89 15.24 -15.40
N GLN A 76 -0.11 15.90 -16.25
CA GLN A 76 0.04 15.52 -17.65
C GLN A 76 0.66 14.13 -17.77
N LEU A 77 1.75 13.87 -17.04
CA LEU A 77 2.39 12.57 -17.03
C LEU A 77 1.47 11.49 -16.46
N LEU A 78 0.78 11.76 -15.35
CA LEU A 78 -0.13 10.78 -14.75
C LEU A 78 -1.31 10.45 -15.68
N ASN A 79 -1.87 11.44 -16.38
CA ASN A 79 -2.91 11.20 -17.37
C ASN A 79 -2.37 10.40 -18.57
N GLU A 80 -1.16 10.67 -19.03
CA GLU A 80 -0.50 9.88 -20.08
C GLU A 80 -0.35 8.40 -19.67
N LEU A 81 0.14 8.13 -18.46
CA LEU A 81 0.24 6.77 -17.91
C LEU A 81 -1.14 6.11 -17.75
N LYS A 82 -2.15 6.86 -17.33
CA LYS A 82 -3.53 6.38 -17.18
C LYS A 82 -4.10 5.96 -18.53
N ASP A 83 -3.89 6.77 -19.56
CA ASP A 83 -4.37 6.47 -20.91
C ASP A 83 -3.70 5.21 -21.48
N MET A 84 -2.40 5.00 -21.19
CA MET A 84 -1.69 3.77 -21.54
C MET A 84 -2.32 2.54 -20.89
N LEU A 85 -2.63 2.60 -19.59
CA LEU A 85 -3.31 1.49 -18.89
C LEU A 85 -4.73 1.29 -19.43
N ALA A 86 -5.49 2.37 -19.65
CA ALA A 86 -6.85 2.31 -20.20
C ALA A 86 -6.89 1.68 -21.59
N HIS A 87 -5.89 2.00 -22.43
CA HIS A 87 -5.68 1.34 -23.71
C HIS A 87 -5.38 -0.15 -23.52
N SER A 88 -4.49 -0.50 -22.58
CA SER A 88 -4.08 -1.89 -22.34
C SER A 88 -5.26 -2.81 -22.01
N LYS A 89 -6.30 -2.30 -21.31
CA LYS A 89 -7.50 -3.07 -20.93
C LYS A 89 -8.41 -3.40 -22.12
N LYS A 90 -8.41 -2.55 -23.16
CA LYS A 90 -9.25 -2.71 -24.35
C LYS A 90 -8.60 -3.59 -25.42
N SER A 91 -7.30 -3.81 -25.30
CA SER A 91 -6.49 -4.56 -26.26
C SER A 91 -6.49 -6.06 -25.97
N LYS A 92 -6.21 -6.86 -27.01
CA LYS A 92 -6.00 -8.30 -26.84
C LYS A 92 -4.80 -8.53 -25.92
N ARG A 93 -4.87 -9.56 -25.07
CA ARG A 93 -3.75 -9.94 -24.20
C ARG A 93 -2.60 -10.47 -25.04
N THR A 94 -1.55 -9.68 -25.16
CA THR A 94 -0.27 -10.02 -25.78
C THR A 94 0.86 -9.76 -24.80
N ASP A 95 2.05 -10.29 -25.07
CA ASP A 95 3.23 -10.02 -24.24
C ASP A 95 3.60 -8.53 -24.24
N ASP A 96 3.38 -7.82 -25.35
CA ASP A 96 3.60 -6.38 -25.43
C ASP A 96 2.64 -5.59 -24.53
N ILE A 97 1.36 -5.99 -24.46
CA ILE A 97 0.37 -5.36 -23.57
C ILE A 97 0.72 -5.60 -22.10
N LYS A 98 1.18 -6.81 -21.78
CA LYS A 98 1.69 -7.11 -20.44
C LYS A 98 2.93 -6.28 -20.12
N MET A 99 3.86 -6.15 -21.07
CA MET A 99 5.07 -5.33 -20.92
C MET A 99 4.72 -3.85 -20.71
N LEU A 100 3.74 -3.33 -21.46
CA LEU A 100 3.21 -1.98 -21.30
C LEU A 100 2.70 -1.76 -19.87
N GLN A 101 1.84 -2.66 -19.36
CA GLN A 101 1.31 -2.58 -17.99
C GLN A 101 2.42 -2.59 -16.94
N LEU A 102 3.36 -3.53 -17.04
CA LEU A 102 4.48 -3.65 -16.10
C LEU A 102 5.34 -2.39 -16.06
N ARG A 103 5.63 -1.80 -17.21
CA ARG A 103 6.47 -0.61 -17.31
C ARG A 103 5.76 0.65 -16.83
N VAL A 104 4.47 0.81 -17.14
CA VAL A 104 3.67 1.90 -16.58
C VAL A 104 3.66 1.81 -15.04
N CYS A 105 3.39 0.63 -14.48
CA CYS A 105 3.42 0.45 -13.03
C CYS A 105 4.82 0.70 -12.45
N SER A 106 5.89 0.27 -13.13
CA SER A 106 7.26 0.55 -12.67
C SER A 106 7.56 2.05 -12.62
N ILE A 107 7.17 2.80 -13.65
CA ILE A 107 7.35 4.26 -13.67
C ILE A 107 6.52 4.92 -12.58
N LEU A 108 5.24 4.55 -12.46
CA LEU A 108 4.36 5.10 -11.43
C LEU A 108 4.92 4.84 -10.02
N ASN A 109 5.46 3.65 -9.77
CA ASN A 109 6.13 3.36 -8.51
C ASN A 109 7.33 4.30 -8.27
N THR A 110 8.17 4.54 -9.28
CA THR A 110 9.28 5.50 -9.17
C THR A 110 8.81 6.91 -8.82
N LEU A 111 7.67 7.36 -9.38
CA LEU A 111 7.09 8.67 -9.07
C LEU A 111 6.60 8.79 -7.61
N LEU A 112 6.12 7.68 -7.05
CA LEU A 112 5.56 7.61 -5.69
C LEU A 112 6.62 7.46 -4.59
N ILE A 113 7.83 7.00 -4.93
CA ILE A 113 8.87 6.79 -3.92
C ILE A 113 9.24 8.11 -3.26
N ASP A 114 9.03 8.16 -1.93
CA ASP A 114 9.34 9.27 -1.03
C ASP A 114 8.78 10.63 -1.49
N ASN A 115 7.63 10.58 -2.16
CA ASN A 115 6.98 11.73 -2.77
C ASN A 115 5.58 11.98 -2.18
N ARG A 116 5.48 12.26 -0.87
CA ARG A 116 4.18 12.52 -0.21
C ARG A 116 3.41 13.70 -0.84
N ASP A 117 4.12 14.67 -1.42
CA ASP A 117 3.52 15.85 -2.04
C ASP A 117 2.67 15.52 -3.28
N CYS A 118 2.91 14.36 -3.93
CA CYS A 118 2.17 13.97 -5.14
C CYS A 118 0.80 13.32 -4.85
N VAL A 119 0.47 12.98 -3.59
CA VAL A 119 -0.70 12.14 -3.27
C VAL A 119 -2.01 12.72 -3.81
N ASN A 120 -2.26 14.02 -3.62
CA ASN A 120 -3.50 14.65 -4.11
C ASN A 120 -3.57 14.62 -5.64
N VAL A 121 -2.45 14.91 -6.32
CA VAL A 121 -2.35 14.88 -7.79
C VAL A 121 -2.60 13.45 -8.32
N VAL A 122 -2.08 12.45 -7.63
CA VAL A 122 -2.29 11.03 -7.95
C VAL A 122 -3.76 10.62 -7.77
N ILE A 123 -4.38 11.01 -6.66
CA ILE A 123 -5.81 10.76 -6.41
C ILE A 123 -6.67 11.42 -7.49
N GLU A 124 -6.47 12.71 -7.74
CA GLU A 124 -7.27 13.48 -8.69
C GLU A 124 -7.09 13.02 -10.14
N SER A 125 -5.91 12.52 -10.50
CA SER A 125 -5.68 11.96 -11.83
C SER A 125 -6.49 10.69 -12.09
N GLY A 126 -6.90 9.95 -11.05
CA GLY A 126 -7.58 8.66 -11.17
C GLY A 126 -6.68 7.50 -11.62
N ILE A 127 -5.35 7.68 -11.64
CA ILE A 127 -4.41 6.63 -12.08
C ILE A 127 -4.48 5.37 -11.20
N ILE A 128 -4.71 5.53 -9.89
CA ILE A 128 -4.80 4.38 -8.96
C ILE A 128 -6.04 3.54 -9.25
N ASP A 129 -7.15 4.15 -9.62
CA ASP A 129 -8.37 3.44 -10.03
C ASP A 129 -8.12 2.59 -11.28
N GLU A 130 -7.31 3.13 -12.20
CA GLU A 130 -6.91 2.46 -13.41
C GLU A 130 -5.96 1.28 -13.15
N VAL A 131 -5.01 1.43 -12.21
CA VAL A 131 -4.15 0.32 -11.73
C VAL A 131 -4.99 -0.79 -11.09
N LEU A 132 -5.96 -0.44 -10.24
CA LEU A 132 -6.88 -1.42 -9.65
C LEU A 132 -7.70 -2.17 -10.70
N SER A 133 -8.17 -1.44 -11.72
CA SER A 133 -8.89 -2.03 -12.85
C SER A 133 -8.02 -3.02 -13.63
N VAL A 134 -6.75 -2.68 -13.90
CA VAL A 134 -5.79 -3.58 -14.56
C VAL A 134 -5.54 -4.82 -13.71
N ILE A 135 -5.28 -4.66 -12.40
CA ILE A 135 -5.11 -5.79 -11.49
C ILE A 135 -6.33 -6.70 -11.58
N ASN A 136 -7.54 -6.17 -11.45
CA ASN A 136 -8.78 -6.96 -11.50
C ASN A 136 -8.96 -7.78 -12.79
N LEU A 137 -8.38 -7.35 -13.91
CA LEU A 137 -8.45 -8.08 -15.17
C LEU A 137 -7.42 -9.22 -15.25
N ILE A 138 -6.23 -9.05 -14.70
CA ILE A 138 -5.14 -10.03 -14.81
C ILE A 138 -5.45 -11.28 -13.95
N LEU A 139 -5.12 -12.47 -14.48
CA LEU A 139 -5.21 -13.72 -13.71
C LEU A 139 -4.21 -13.69 -12.55
N ILE A 140 -4.58 -14.22 -11.37
CA ILE A 140 -3.71 -14.19 -10.18
C ILE A 140 -2.32 -14.77 -10.47
N SER A 141 -2.24 -15.88 -11.22
CA SER A 141 -0.97 -16.51 -11.63
C SER A 141 -0.09 -15.67 -12.57
N GLN A 142 -0.64 -14.61 -13.16
CA GLN A 142 0.06 -13.69 -14.06
C GLN A 142 0.43 -12.37 -13.40
N ILE A 143 -0.03 -12.13 -12.16
CA ILE A 143 0.30 -10.92 -11.42
C ILE A 143 1.75 -10.98 -10.97
N GLN A 144 2.53 -10.07 -11.52
CA GLN A 144 3.88 -9.77 -11.05
C GLN A 144 3.86 -8.69 -9.98
N ILE A 145 4.87 -8.72 -9.11
CA ILE A 145 5.12 -7.73 -8.04
C ILE A 145 5.03 -6.29 -8.57
N ALA A 146 5.57 -6.05 -9.78
CA ALA A 146 5.55 -4.72 -10.40
C ALA A 146 4.15 -4.13 -10.57
N HIS A 147 3.09 -4.93 -10.76
CA HIS A 147 1.73 -4.41 -10.80
C HIS A 147 1.25 -3.86 -9.45
N LEU A 148 1.76 -4.41 -8.35
CA LEU A 148 1.32 -4.11 -6.98
C LEU A 148 2.12 -2.98 -6.34
N LEU A 149 3.37 -2.75 -6.78
CA LEU A 149 4.26 -1.76 -6.19
C LEU A 149 3.67 -0.34 -6.16
N PRO A 150 3.00 0.18 -7.21
CA PRO A 150 2.35 1.49 -7.13
C PRO A 150 1.32 1.58 -6.02
N LEU A 151 0.49 0.54 -5.85
CA LEU A 151 -0.50 0.53 -4.77
C LEU A 151 0.19 0.47 -3.41
N HIS A 152 1.16 -0.43 -3.25
CA HIS A 152 1.90 -0.55 -2.00
C HIS A 152 2.50 0.79 -1.58
N LYS A 153 3.23 1.47 -2.48
CA LYS A 153 3.87 2.74 -2.16
C LYS A 153 2.86 3.87 -1.98
N PHE A 154 1.81 3.92 -2.80
CA PHE A 154 0.73 4.89 -2.67
C PHE A 154 0.05 4.81 -1.30
N PHE A 155 -0.34 3.62 -0.84
CA PHE A 155 -0.96 3.44 0.47
C PHE A 155 0.02 3.64 1.64
N GLU A 156 1.33 3.58 1.42
CA GLU A 156 2.34 3.95 2.42
C GLU A 156 2.44 5.46 2.65
N ILE A 157 2.21 6.26 1.60
CA ILE A 157 2.33 7.73 1.66
C ILE A 157 1.00 8.46 1.88
N CYS A 158 -0.15 7.77 1.74
CA CYS A 158 -1.47 8.33 1.97
C CYS A 158 -1.80 8.51 3.44
N SER A 159 -2.53 9.58 3.78
CA SER A 159 -3.19 9.73 5.07
C SER A 159 -4.35 8.73 5.22
N SER A 160 -4.76 8.44 6.45
CA SER A 160 -5.85 7.51 6.73
C SER A 160 -7.17 7.90 6.05
N GLN A 161 -7.50 9.19 6.02
CA GLN A 161 -8.67 9.68 5.29
C GLN A 161 -8.57 9.38 3.78
N GLN A 162 -7.40 9.58 3.18
CA GLN A 162 -7.18 9.30 1.76
C GLN A 162 -7.23 7.79 1.45
N GLN A 163 -6.70 6.94 2.32
CA GLN A 163 -6.77 5.48 2.15
C GLN A 163 -8.22 4.98 2.15
N LEU A 164 -9.06 5.54 3.03
CA LEU A 164 -10.47 5.16 3.15
C LEU A 164 -11.31 5.54 1.93
N LEU A 165 -10.90 6.55 1.14
CA LEU A 165 -11.57 6.89 -0.13
C LEU A 165 -11.61 5.72 -1.13
N PHE A 166 -10.72 4.74 -1.00
CA PHE A 166 -10.61 3.61 -1.91
C PHE A 166 -11.46 2.41 -1.49
N VAL A 167 -12.03 2.41 -0.28
CA VAL A 167 -12.91 1.33 0.20
C VAL A 167 -14.11 1.17 -0.74
N ASP A 168 -14.82 2.27 -1.02
CA ASP A 168 -15.96 2.30 -1.93
C ASP A 168 -15.57 2.07 -3.40
N LYS A 169 -14.29 2.22 -3.73
CA LYS A 169 -13.73 1.89 -5.05
C LYS A 169 -13.36 0.41 -5.18
N GLY A 170 -13.63 -0.41 -4.17
CA GLY A 170 -13.45 -1.86 -4.22
C GLY A 170 -12.00 -2.31 -4.02
N ILE A 171 -11.17 -1.50 -3.34
CA ILE A 171 -9.78 -1.89 -3.02
C ILE A 171 -9.71 -3.21 -2.25
N ILE A 172 -10.56 -3.41 -1.23
CA ILE A 172 -10.54 -4.60 -0.39
C ILE A 172 -10.84 -5.86 -1.23
N PRO A 173 -11.97 -5.96 -1.96
CA PRO A 173 -12.23 -7.11 -2.82
C PRO A 173 -11.15 -7.36 -3.88
N THR A 174 -10.58 -6.29 -4.44
CA THR A 174 -9.52 -6.35 -5.47
C THR A 174 -8.24 -6.96 -4.91
N ILE A 175 -7.84 -6.57 -3.70
CA ILE A 175 -6.63 -7.06 -3.06
C ILE A 175 -6.86 -8.41 -2.38
N ARG A 176 -8.05 -8.68 -1.84
CA ARG A 176 -8.42 -9.97 -1.23
C ARG A 176 -8.15 -11.16 -2.14
N ARG A 177 -8.44 -11.05 -3.44
CA ARG A 177 -8.19 -12.14 -4.40
C ARG A 177 -6.70 -12.49 -4.54
N LEU A 178 -5.80 -11.56 -4.19
CA LEU A 178 -4.36 -11.78 -4.21
C LEU A 178 -3.89 -12.61 -3.01
N LEU A 179 -4.77 -12.80 -2.00
CA LEU A 179 -4.50 -13.70 -0.88
C LEU A 179 -4.49 -15.18 -1.29
N ASP A 180 -4.90 -15.50 -2.52
CA ASP A 180 -4.79 -16.82 -3.16
C ASP A 180 -3.50 -16.96 -4.01
N SER A 181 -2.57 -15.99 -3.93
CA SER A 181 -1.31 -16.02 -4.67
C SER A 181 -0.32 -17.02 -4.06
N LEU A 182 0.29 -17.86 -4.92
CA LEU A 182 1.42 -18.71 -4.54
C LEU A 182 2.75 -17.95 -4.39
N ASN A 183 2.78 -16.68 -4.84
CA ASN A 183 3.94 -15.81 -4.64
C ASN A 183 3.83 -15.09 -3.29
N GLU A 184 4.67 -15.49 -2.33
CA GLU A 184 4.70 -14.93 -0.97
C GLU A 184 4.94 -13.41 -0.94
N VAL A 185 5.70 -12.85 -1.89
CA VAL A 185 5.92 -11.39 -1.95
C VAL A 185 4.65 -10.66 -2.37
N CYS A 186 3.91 -11.19 -3.36
CA CYS A 186 2.61 -10.64 -3.74
C CYS A 186 1.61 -10.73 -2.58
N LEU A 187 1.62 -11.87 -1.88
CA LEU A 187 0.78 -12.12 -0.72
C LEU A 187 1.07 -11.12 0.41
N LYS A 188 2.35 -10.93 0.75
CA LYS A 188 2.80 -9.96 1.74
C LYS A 188 2.34 -8.54 1.42
N ILE A 189 2.51 -8.10 0.16
CA ILE A 189 2.04 -6.79 -0.29
C ILE A 189 0.52 -6.68 -0.12
N ALA A 190 -0.23 -7.72 -0.51
CA ALA A 190 -1.68 -7.73 -0.43
C ALA A 190 -2.18 -7.62 1.03
N VAL A 191 -1.67 -8.46 1.93
CA VAL A 191 -1.99 -8.39 3.37
C VAL A 191 -1.58 -7.04 3.94
N GLY A 192 -0.41 -6.51 3.56
CA GLY A 192 0.06 -5.21 3.99
C GLY A 192 -0.83 -4.04 3.55
N ILE A 193 -1.42 -4.08 2.34
CA ILE A 193 -2.39 -3.07 1.88
C ILE A 193 -3.69 -3.19 2.67
N ILE A 194 -4.23 -4.40 2.84
CA ILE A 194 -5.46 -4.64 3.62
C ILE A 194 -5.27 -4.15 5.07
N LYS A 195 -4.16 -4.53 5.72
CA LYS A 195 -3.82 -4.08 7.08
C LYS A 195 -3.83 -2.56 7.21
N ARG A 196 -3.23 -1.83 6.25
CA ARG A 196 -3.19 -0.36 6.25
C ARG A 196 -4.58 0.25 6.17
N ILE A 197 -5.45 -0.27 5.31
CA ILE A 197 -6.83 0.21 5.17
C ILE A 197 -7.63 -0.03 6.47
N ILE A 198 -7.46 -1.20 7.10
CA ILE A 198 -8.09 -1.50 8.40
C ILE A 198 -7.56 -0.56 9.49
N HIS A 199 -6.24 -0.34 9.53
CA HIS A 199 -5.63 0.60 10.46
C HIS A 199 -6.14 2.03 10.28
N ALA A 200 -6.26 2.49 9.03
CA ALA A 200 -6.83 3.80 8.72
C ALA A 200 -8.28 3.93 9.21
N SER A 201 -9.10 2.88 9.08
CA SER A 201 -10.46 2.87 9.64
C SER A 201 -10.44 2.90 11.17
N GLN A 202 -9.45 2.26 11.79
CA GLN A 202 -9.29 2.26 13.24
C GLN A 202 -8.98 3.66 13.78
N GLU A 203 -8.07 4.39 13.15
CA GLU A 203 -7.68 5.74 13.59
C GLU A 203 -8.84 6.75 13.54
N GLN A 204 -9.86 6.50 12.71
CA GLN A 204 -11.06 7.32 12.64
C GLN A 204 -12.15 6.89 13.64
N SER A 205 -12.00 5.72 14.27
CA SER A 205 -12.98 5.19 15.23
C SER A 205 -12.74 5.72 16.65
N SER A 206 -13.81 5.98 17.39
CA SER A 206 -13.71 6.35 18.81
C SER A 206 -13.34 5.14 19.68
N ILE A 207 -12.78 5.41 20.86
CA ILE A 207 -12.54 4.38 21.89
C ILE A 207 -13.87 3.67 22.23
N GLY A 208 -13.84 2.34 22.31
CA GLY A 208 -14.99 1.49 22.58
C GLY A 208 -15.91 1.26 21.38
N ALA A 209 -15.64 1.87 20.23
CA ALA A 209 -16.40 1.63 19.00
C ALA A 209 -15.70 0.60 18.12
N GLN A 210 -16.50 -0.24 17.46
CA GLN A 210 -16.03 -1.11 16.38
C GLN A 210 -15.69 -0.27 15.16
N ILE A 211 -14.79 -0.78 14.30
CA ILE A 211 -14.43 -0.08 13.06
C ILE A 211 -15.52 -0.27 11.99
N ASP A 212 -15.73 0.75 11.17
CA ASP A 212 -16.80 0.77 10.16
C ASP A 212 -16.63 -0.32 9.09
N ILE A 213 -15.38 -0.57 8.68
CA ILE A 213 -15.11 -1.51 7.58
C ILE A 213 -15.17 -2.98 8.00
N LYS A 214 -15.38 -3.28 9.29
CA LYS A 214 -15.42 -4.67 9.82
C LYS A 214 -16.43 -5.52 9.05
N LYS A 215 -17.63 -4.99 8.80
CA LYS A 215 -18.68 -5.71 8.06
C LYS A 215 -18.25 -6.09 6.64
N ILE A 216 -17.46 -5.24 5.98
CA ILE A 216 -16.93 -5.52 4.63
C ILE A 216 -15.97 -6.71 4.72
N ILE A 217 -15.01 -6.65 5.65
CA ILE A 217 -13.99 -7.69 5.86
C ILE A 217 -14.61 -9.05 6.21
N GLU A 218 -15.67 -9.05 7.02
CA GLU A 218 -16.40 -10.28 7.39
C GLU A 218 -17.27 -10.81 6.23
N SER A 219 -17.99 -9.93 5.53
CA SER A 219 -18.99 -10.36 4.52
C SER A 219 -18.41 -10.75 3.17
N ASP A 220 -17.23 -10.22 2.79
CA ASP A 220 -16.60 -10.51 1.50
C ASP A 220 -15.60 -11.69 1.53
N GLY A 221 -15.47 -12.34 2.68
CA GLY A 221 -14.55 -13.46 2.91
C GLY A 221 -13.10 -13.05 3.11
N THR A 222 -12.79 -11.77 3.29
CA THR A 222 -11.41 -11.31 3.59
C THR A 222 -10.94 -11.87 4.94
N LEU A 223 -11.80 -11.88 5.96
CA LEU A 223 -11.46 -12.43 7.27
C LEU A 223 -11.03 -13.89 7.18
N ASP A 224 -11.81 -14.74 6.48
CA ASP A 224 -11.51 -16.17 6.33
C ASP A 224 -10.15 -16.40 5.67
N LYS A 225 -9.81 -15.57 4.68
CA LYS A 225 -8.49 -15.61 4.03
C LYS A 225 -7.39 -15.20 4.99
N LEU A 226 -7.55 -14.11 5.74
CA LEU A 226 -6.56 -13.69 6.73
C LEU A 226 -6.33 -14.75 7.82
N VAL A 227 -7.40 -15.41 8.29
CA VAL A 227 -7.29 -16.53 9.26
C VAL A 227 -6.54 -17.70 8.65
N SER A 228 -6.86 -18.08 7.41
CA SER A 228 -6.16 -19.15 6.70
C SER A 228 -4.66 -18.85 6.52
N LEU A 229 -4.30 -17.59 6.29
CA LEU A 229 -2.92 -17.15 6.18
C LEU A 229 -2.19 -17.17 7.54
N LEU A 230 -2.86 -16.74 8.61
CA LEU A 230 -2.29 -16.79 9.95
C LEU A 230 -1.93 -18.23 10.34
N GLN A 231 -2.83 -19.17 10.05
CA GLN A 231 -2.72 -20.59 10.40
C GLN A 231 -1.78 -21.40 9.51
N ASN A 232 -1.25 -20.80 8.44
CA ASN A 232 -0.35 -21.48 7.53
C ASN A 232 1.11 -21.33 7.99
N ASP A 233 1.71 -22.42 8.45
CA ASP A 233 3.09 -22.48 8.93
C ASP A 233 4.13 -22.78 7.82
N GLU A 234 3.69 -22.95 6.57
CA GLU A 234 4.57 -23.28 5.44
C GLU A 234 5.31 -22.04 4.86
N PHE A 235 4.89 -20.82 5.22
CA PHE A 235 5.49 -19.58 4.70
C PHE A 235 6.94 -19.41 5.16
N GLN A 236 7.81 -19.11 4.20
CA GLN A 236 9.20 -18.76 4.51
C GLN A 236 9.27 -17.37 5.15
N ASP A 237 8.48 -16.42 4.64
CA ASP A 237 8.37 -15.07 5.20
C ASP A 237 7.26 -14.99 6.25
N GLN A 238 7.65 -15.13 7.53
CA GLN A 238 6.75 -15.04 8.68
C GLN A 238 6.08 -13.66 8.83
N GLU A 239 6.54 -12.63 8.11
CA GLU A 239 5.89 -11.32 8.07
C GLU A 239 4.47 -11.42 7.48
N VAL A 240 4.17 -12.45 6.67
CA VAL A 240 2.82 -12.72 6.16
C VAL A 240 1.88 -13.04 7.33
N ASN A 241 2.21 -14.02 8.18
CA ASN A 241 1.42 -14.41 9.34
C ASN A 241 1.27 -13.24 10.32
N GLN A 242 2.35 -12.50 10.57
CA GLN A 242 2.34 -11.34 11.46
C GLN A 242 1.41 -10.24 10.95
N ASN A 243 1.50 -9.88 9.66
CA ASN A 243 0.61 -8.89 9.08
C ASN A 243 -0.85 -9.36 9.07
N ALA A 244 -1.10 -10.67 8.88
CA ALA A 244 -2.44 -11.25 8.96
C ALA A 244 -3.00 -11.15 10.39
N ALA A 245 -2.21 -11.52 11.42
CA ALA A 245 -2.62 -11.38 12.82
C ALA A 245 -2.93 -9.93 13.19
N LEU A 246 -2.10 -8.97 12.77
CA LEU A 246 -2.35 -7.55 12.97
C LEU A 246 -3.65 -7.10 12.29
N ALA A 247 -3.86 -7.47 11.02
CA ALA A 247 -5.09 -7.13 10.29
C ALA A 247 -6.35 -7.70 10.98
N ILE A 248 -6.29 -8.95 11.47
CA ILE A 248 -7.39 -9.56 12.23
C ILE A 248 -7.60 -8.79 13.55
N GLY A 249 -6.54 -8.55 14.32
CA GLY A 249 -6.65 -7.83 15.60
C GLY A 249 -7.25 -6.43 15.44
N LEU A 250 -6.81 -5.67 14.43
CA LEU A 250 -7.37 -4.35 14.10
C LEU A 250 -8.88 -4.44 13.76
N THR A 251 -9.27 -5.48 13.02
CA THR A 251 -10.68 -5.72 12.64
C THR A 251 -11.58 -5.94 13.86
N PHE A 252 -11.04 -6.55 14.92
CA PHE A 252 -11.76 -6.88 16.14
C PHE A 252 -11.59 -5.86 17.27
N LYS A 253 -11.16 -4.63 16.98
CA LYS A 253 -11.20 -3.53 17.97
C LYS A 253 -12.57 -3.45 18.66
N ALA A 254 -12.54 -3.28 19.98
CA ALA A 254 -13.73 -3.21 20.84
C ALA A 254 -14.76 -4.34 20.61
N SER A 255 -14.28 -5.51 20.13
CA SER A 255 -15.09 -6.70 19.84
C SER A 255 -14.42 -7.95 20.39
N PRO A 256 -15.19 -8.98 20.77
CA PRO A 256 -14.59 -10.26 21.14
C PRO A 256 -13.97 -10.92 19.91
N LEU A 257 -12.74 -11.42 20.04
CA LEU A 257 -12.13 -12.29 19.03
C LEU A 257 -12.83 -13.67 19.04
N PRO A 258 -13.15 -14.25 17.88
CA PRO A 258 -13.66 -15.62 17.78
C PRO A 258 -12.70 -16.63 18.42
N LYS A 259 -13.25 -17.57 19.18
CA LYS A 259 -12.48 -18.49 20.03
C LYS A 259 -11.53 -19.37 19.23
N GLU A 260 -11.89 -19.64 17.98
CA GLU A 260 -11.22 -20.56 17.06
C GLU A 260 -9.79 -20.13 16.75
N PHE A 261 -9.54 -18.82 16.66
CA PHE A 261 -8.22 -18.26 16.30
C PHE A 261 -7.71 -17.19 17.29
N ARG A 262 -8.44 -16.94 18.39
CA ARG A 262 -8.10 -15.90 19.38
C ARG A 262 -6.68 -16.01 19.93
N ASN A 263 -6.30 -17.20 20.40
CA ASN A 263 -5.01 -17.41 21.06
C ASN A 263 -3.86 -17.17 20.09
N GLU A 264 -3.98 -17.67 18.86
CA GLU A 264 -2.97 -17.53 17.82
C GLU A 264 -2.79 -16.06 17.39
N VAL A 265 -3.89 -15.32 17.22
CA VAL A 265 -3.86 -13.87 16.96
C VAL A 265 -3.13 -13.15 18.09
N ILE A 266 -3.55 -13.34 19.34
CA ILE A 266 -2.98 -12.61 20.49
C ILE A 266 -1.50 -12.94 20.70
N LEU A 267 -1.11 -14.22 20.62
CA LEU A 267 0.28 -14.64 20.77
C LEU A 267 1.17 -14.08 19.65
N THR A 268 0.68 -14.10 18.41
CA THR A 268 1.42 -13.54 17.27
C THR A 268 1.60 -12.03 17.44
N ILE A 269 0.56 -11.29 17.81
CA ILE A 269 0.66 -9.84 18.04
C ILE A 269 1.61 -9.52 19.20
N LYS A 270 1.60 -10.30 20.30
CA LYS A 270 2.57 -10.15 21.39
C LYS A 270 4.01 -10.34 20.93
N LYS A 271 4.27 -11.33 20.08
CA LYS A 271 5.60 -11.54 19.47
C LYS A 271 6.00 -10.34 18.61
N VAL A 272 5.09 -9.79 17.82
CA VAL A 272 5.33 -8.59 17.00
C VAL A 272 5.57 -7.34 17.88
N ALA A 273 4.92 -7.23 19.03
CA ALA A 273 5.13 -6.14 19.97
C ALA A 273 6.56 -6.10 20.55
N ASN A 274 7.28 -7.22 20.51
CA ASN A 274 8.69 -7.32 20.92
C ASN A 274 9.68 -7.19 19.74
N ASN A 275 9.21 -6.75 18.56
CA ASN A 275 10.08 -6.55 17.41
C ASN A 275 11.03 -5.37 17.64
N ASP A 276 12.29 -5.49 17.19
CA ASP A 276 13.31 -4.42 17.25
C ASP A 276 12.91 -3.18 16.43
N ASP A 277 12.10 -3.37 15.38
CA ASP A 277 11.50 -2.29 14.63
C ASP A 277 10.41 -1.61 15.48
N GLN A 278 10.75 -0.42 15.99
CA GLN A 278 9.87 0.38 16.85
C GLN A 278 8.53 0.71 16.17
N TYR A 279 8.52 0.92 14.86
CA TYR A 279 7.26 1.18 14.14
C TYR A 279 6.38 -0.05 14.18
N ILE A 280 6.91 -1.23 13.84
CA ILE A 280 6.16 -2.49 13.89
C ILE A 280 5.66 -2.81 15.31
N SER A 281 6.53 -2.65 16.32
CA SER A 281 6.20 -2.85 17.72
C SER A 281 5.06 -1.91 18.17
N SER A 282 5.15 -0.63 17.82
CA SER A 282 4.13 0.37 18.18
C SER A 282 2.75 0.02 17.61
N ILE A 283 2.68 -0.44 16.35
CA ILE A 283 1.43 -0.87 15.73
C ILE A 283 0.85 -2.06 16.48
N ALA A 284 1.66 -3.07 16.81
CA ALA A 284 1.20 -4.25 17.56
C ALA A 284 0.65 -3.89 18.95
N ILE A 285 1.30 -2.96 19.66
CA ILE A 285 0.82 -2.45 20.95
C ILE A 285 -0.54 -1.75 20.77
N CYS A 286 -0.68 -0.90 19.74
CA CYS A 286 -1.95 -0.26 19.40
C CYS A 286 -3.05 -1.30 19.12
N VAL A 287 -2.73 -2.41 18.44
CA VAL A 287 -3.69 -3.49 18.18
C VAL A 287 -4.13 -4.16 19.49
N LEU A 288 -3.20 -4.50 20.39
CA LEU A 288 -3.53 -5.09 21.69
C LEU A 288 -4.39 -4.16 22.54
N ALA A 289 -4.09 -2.85 22.53
CA ALA A 289 -4.89 -1.86 23.21
C ALA A 289 -6.32 -1.80 22.65
N GLY A 290 -6.49 -1.81 21.33
CA GLY A 290 -7.81 -1.85 20.68
C GLY A 290 -8.60 -3.13 20.99
N LEU A 291 -7.94 -4.28 21.06
CA LEU A 291 -8.55 -5.55 21.48
C LEU A 291 -8.97 -5.53 22.95
N ALA A 292 -8.17 -4.90 23.81
CA ALA A 292 -8.44 -4.76 25.24
C ALA A 292 -9.62 -3.81 25.56
N GLU A 293 -10.17 -3.10 24.57
CA GLU A 293 -11.43 -2.37 24.76
C GLU A 293 -12.64 -3.31 24.91
N CYS A 294 -12.48 -4.60 24.57
CA CYS A 294 -13.46 -5.64 24.87
C CYS A 294 -13.00 -6.52 26.04
N GLN A 295 -13.81 -6.59 27.10
CA GLN A 295 -13.50 -7.35 28.31
C GLN A 295 -13.30 -8.86 28.04
N ASP A 296 -13.99 -9.42 27.04
CA ASP A 296 -13.89 -10.83 26.69
C ASP A 296 -12.49 -11.25 26.20
N ASN A 297 -11.66 -10.29 25.78
CA ASN A 297 -10.29 -10.53 25.35
C ASN A 297 -9.27 -10.41 26.49
N HIS A 298 -9.65 -9.87 27.66
CA HIS A 298 -8.71 -9.51 28.73
C HIS A 298 -7.94 -10.70 29.29
N ALA A 299 -8.65 -11.79 29.61
CA ALA A 299 -8.02 -12.98 30.19
C ALA A 299 -6.95 -13.54 29.26
N ASP A 300 -7.22 -13.60 27.96
CA ASP A 300 -6.30 -14.13 26.95
C ASP A 300 -5.11 -13.18 26.69
N ILE A 301 -5.35 -11.85 26.65
CA ILE A 301 -4.29 -10.83 26.56
C ILE A 301 -3.37 -10.85 27.79
N LEU A 302 -3.91 -11.09 28.99
CA LEU A 302 -3.12 -11.16 30.22
C LEU A 302 -2.48 -12.53 30.44
N SER A 303 -3.05 -13.59 29.86
CA SER A 303 -2.48 -14.93 29.91
C SER A 303 -1.24 -15.03 29.01
N ALA A 304 -0.18 -15.66 29.51
CA ALA A 304 1.15 -15.77 28.91
C ALA A 304 2.01 -14.48 28.94
N ASN A 305 3.27 -14.68 29.35
CA ASN A 305 4.32 -13.67 29.28
C ASN A 305 4.50 -13.20 27.83
N PHE A 306 4.90 -11.96 27.65
CA PHE A 306 5.40 -11.49 26.35
C PHE A 306 6.57 -12.42 25.95
N PRO A 307 6.48 -13.13 24.80
CA PRO A 307 7.51 -14.08 24.41
C PRO A 307 8.83 -13.31 24.22
N VAL A 308 9.83 -13.68 25.01
CA VAL A 308 11.20 -13.11 24.92
C VAL A 308 11.84 -13.51 23.60
#